data_AF-A0ABD5X3Y7-F1
#
_entry.id   AF-A0ABD5X3Y7-F1
#
_cell.length_a   1.000
_cell.length_b   1.000
_cell.length_c   1.000
_cell.angle_alpha   90.00
_cell.angle_beta   90.00
_cell.angle_gamma   90.00
#
_symmetry.space_group_name_H-M   'P 1'
#
loop_
_entity.id
_entity.type
_entity.pdbx_description
1 polymer ?
#
loop_
_entity_poly.entity_id
_entity_poly.type
_entity_poly.pdbx_seq_one_letter_code
_entity_poly.pdbx_strand_id
1 'polypeptide(L)' 'MTRTDVDPVDRTTSVSSHAYRITLDNGRETFDALEICDDHCPEAYLMSDTVHSLEAMR' A
#
# COMPACT_ATOMS: atom_id res chain seq x y z
N MET A 1 -3.60 11.01 -31.91
CA MET A 1 -2.96 10.09 -30.96
C MET A 1 -1.91 10.87 -30.20
N THR A 2 -2.26 11.40 -29.04
CA THR A 2 -1.31 12.11 -28.17
C THR A 2 -0.59 11.04 -27.37
N ARG A 3 0.67 10.78 -27.72
CA ARG A 3 1.57 9.90 -26.98
C ARG A 3 1.97 10.64 -25.71
N THR A 4 1.46 10.18 -24.58
CA THR A 4 1.92 10.63 -23.26
C THR A 4 3.30 10.01 -23.06
N ASP A 5 4.36 10.71 -23.47
CA ASP A 5 5.70 10.42 -22.98
C ASP A 5 5.70 10.79 -21.49
N VAL A 6 5.36 9.82 -20.64
CA VAL A 6 5.61 9.89 -19.21
C VAL A 6 7.11 9.66 -19.07
N ASP A 7 7.87 10.74 -18.94
CA ASP A 7 9.23 10.66 -18.39
C ASP A 7 9.13 9.87 -17.09
N PRO A 8 9.84 8.72 -16.94
CA PRO A 8 9.91 8.07 -15.65
C PRO A 8 10.76 8.99 -14.79
N VAL A 9 10.11 9.94 -14.12
CA VAL A 9 10.78 10.66 -13.06
C VAL A 9 11.18 9.57 -12.08
N ASP A 10 12.49 9.31 -12.00
CA ASP A 10 13.14 8.54 -10.95
C ASP A 10 12.98 9.32 -9.65
N ARG A 11 11.73 9.43 -9.22
CA ARG A 11 11.39 9.75 -7.86
C ARG A 11 11.58 8.41 -7.19
N THR A 12 12.65 8.28 -6.43
CA THR A 12 12.60 7.49 -5.21
C THR A 12 11.52 8.13 -4.33
N THR A 13 10.25 7.94 -4.71
CA THR A 13 9.11 8.36 -3.91
C THR A 13 9.29 7.63 -2.59
N SER A 14 9.44 8.42 -1.54
CA SER A 14 9.52 7.88 -0.18
C SER A 14 8.14 7.31 0.15
N VAL A 15 7.93 6.05 -0.20
CA VAL A 15 6.74 5.31 0.20
C VAL A 15 6.89 5.00 1.69
N SER A 16 5.91 5.43 2.47
CA SER A 16 5.81 5.05 3.88
C SER A 16 4.86 3.88 4.04
N SER A 17 5.06 3.09 5.09
CA SER A 17 4.14 2.00 5.43
C SER A 17 3.87 1.97 6.93
N HIS A 18 2.63 1.67 7.27
CA HIS A 18 2.17 1.54 8.64
C HIS A 18 1.42 0.23 8.82
N ALA A 19 1.81 -0.54 9.83
CA ALA A 19 1.12 -1.77 10.21
C ALA A 19 0.26 -1.50 11.44
N TYR A 20 -0.99 -1.93 11.38
CA TYR A 20 -1.96 -1.75 12.45
C TYR A 20 -2.43 -3.11 12.95
N ARG A 21 -2.66 -3.17 14.26
CA ARG A 21 -3.48 -4.21 14.89
C ARG A 21 -4.76 -3.56 15.37
N ILE A 22 -5.86 -3.88 14.69
CA ILE A 22 -7.15 -3.26 14.94
C ILE A 22 -8.00 -4.26 15.71
N THR A 23 -8.51 -3.81 16.85
CA THR A 23 -9.37 -4.60 17.72
C THR A 23 -10.75 -3.99 17.76
N LEU A 24 -11.76 -4.77 17.40
CA LEU A 24 -13.17 -4.38 17.41
C LEU A 24 -13.92 -5.10 18.53
N ASP A 25 -15.19 -4.71 18.72
CA ASP A 25 -16.13 -5.39 19.61
C ASP A 25 -15.58 -5.62 21.02
N ASN A 26 -15.01 -4.57 21.62
CA ASN A 26 -14.43 -4.60 22.97
C ASN A 26 -13.38 -5.71 23.19
N GLY A 27 -12.61 -6.06 22.17
CA GLY A 27 -11.59 -7.11 22.28
C GLY A 27 -11.94 -8.43 21.64
N ARG A 28 -13.17 -8.57 21.11
CA ARG A 28 -13.66 -9.86 20.59
C ARG A 28 -13.02 -10.23 19.26
N GLU A 29 -12.77 -9.26 18.40
CA GLU A 29 -12.22 -9.48 17.07
C GLU A 29 -10.97 -8.64 16.88
N THR A 30 -9.93 -9.22 16.28
CA THR A 30 -8.68 -8.51 15.97
C THR A 30 -8.21 -8.90 14.59
N PHE A 31 -7.78 -7.90 13.81
CA PHE A 31 -7.18 -8.09 12.50
C PHE A 31 -5.95 -7.22 12.35
N ASP A 32 -5.00 -7.71 11.56
CA ASP A 32 -3.83 -6.96 11.15
C ASP A 32 -4.13 -6.27 9.81
N ALA A 33 -3.75 -5.00 9.68
CA ALA A 33 -3.91 -4.20 8.47
C ALA A 33 -2.59 -3.53 8.08
N LEU A 34 -2.36 -3.37 6.78
CA LEU A 34 -1.19 -2.68 6.24
C LEU A 34 -1.66 -1.49 5.39
N GLU A 35 -1.14 -0.31 5.72
CA GLU A 35 -1.27 0.89 4.93
C GLU A 35 0.05 1.19 4.23
N ILE A 36 -0.03 1.56 2.96
CA ILE A 36 1.11 1.96 2.12
C ILE A 36 0.75 3.32 1.51
N CYS A 37 1.57 4.34 1.77
CA CYS A 37 1.27 5.73 1.43
C CYS A 37 2.38 6.36 0.58
N ASP A 38 1.97 7.17 -0.40
CA ASP A 38 2.81 8.12 -1.12
C ASP A 38 2.30 9.54 -0.84
N ASP A 39 3.08 10.32 -0.09
CA ASP A 39 2.73 11.69 0.33
C ASP A 39 2.58 12.65 -0.87
N HIS A 40 3.13 12.29 -2.03
CA HIS A 40 3.02 13.07 -3.25
C HIS A 40 1.82 12.66 -4.12
N CYS A 41 1.19 11.52 -3.82
CA CYS A 41 0.12 10.96 -4.63
C CYS A 41 -0.88 10.17 -3.76
N PRO A 42 -1.80 10.86 -3.07
CA PRO A 42 -2.80 10.21 -2.22
C PRO A 42 -3.80 9.33 -3.00
N GLU A 43 -3.90 9.53 -4.31
CA GLU A 43 -4.76 8.75 -5.20
C GLU A 43 -4.00 7.60 -5.90
N ALA A 44 -2.75 7.34 -5.50
CA ALA A 44 -1.98 6.25 -6.07
C ALA A 44 -2.63 4.88 -5.78
N TYR A 45 -2.64 4.02 -6.78
CA TYR A 45 -3.12 2.65 -6.66
C TYR A 45 -1.95 1.69 -6.47
N LEU A 46 -2.11 0.73 -5.55
CA LEU A 46 -1.17 -0.37 -5.41
C LEU A 46 -1.40 -1.38 -6.53
N MET A 47 -0.43 -1.53 -7.43
CA MET A 47 -0.40 -2.62 -8.39
C MET A 47 0.40 -3.78 -7.80
N SER A 48 -0.29 -4.86 -7.44
CA SER A 48 0.34 -6.12 -6.99
C SER A 48 0.27 -7.13 -8.14
N ASP A 49 1.42 -7.60 -8.60
CA ASP A 49 1.50 -8.70 -9.59
C ASP A 49 1.32 -10.07 -8.92
N THR A 50 1.52 -10.15 -7.61
CA THR A 50 1.26 -11.35 -6.80
C THR A 50 0.74 -10.98 -5.41
N VAL A 51 -0.55 -11.25 -5.14
CA VAL A 51 -1.10 -11.11 -3.78
C VAL A 51 -0.77 -12.39 -3.01
N HIS A 52 0.21 -12.31 -2.11
CA HIS A 52 0.41 -13.31 -1.07
C HIS A 52 -0.35 -12.90 0.18
N SER A 53 -0.99 -13.86 0.87
CA SER A 53 -1.48 -13.59 2.22
C SER A 53 -0.31 -13.25 3.14
N LEU A 54 -0.54 -12.48 4.21
CA LEU A 54 0.49 -12.21 5.23
C LEU A 54 1.10 -13.50 5.80
N GLU A 55 0.30 -14.57 5.90
CA GLU A 55 0.76 -15.91 6.28
C GLU A 55 1.73 -16.52 5.27
N ALA A 56 1.53 -16.28 3.98
CA ALA A 56 2.39 -16.76 2.90
C ALA A 56 3.69 -15.94 2.72
N MET A 57 3.84 -14.81 3.43
CA MET A 57 5.05 -13.98 3.41
C MET A 57 6.03 -14.29 4.56
N ARG A 58 5.77 -15.34 5.36
CA ARG A 58 6.58 -15.72 6.53
C ARG A 58 7.70 -16.70 6.19
#